data_AF-A0A9W9CSB8-F1
#
_entry.id   AF-A0A9W9CSB8-F1
#
_cell.length_a   1.000
_cell.length_b   1.000
_cell.length_c   1.000
_cell.angle_alpha   90.00
_cell.angle_beta   90.00
_cell.angle_gamma   90.00
#
_symmetry.space_group_name_H-M   'P 1'
#
loop_
_entity.id
_entity.type
_entity.pdbx_description
1 polymer ?
#
loop_
_entity_poly.entity_id
_entity_poly.type
_entity_poly.pdbx_seq_one_letter_code
_entity_poly.pdbx_strand_id
1 'polypeptide(L)'
;MAAQDPPIPPTMTLLYSMEVLLGERFSLGPVPNGQERIVIPIVGGTFKGPRMSGKVLNLGADWRLTDANGHIRPDARYNIQIDDGTMVYVTTEGPTLPDGRTLLRGKFETATNGAYAWLNDVVAVGVLNRSGTGKVLIDMWQIYLVLCLGAIGIMAEAQSWHMLPPDLVELQIGQIDLLMAMYPDEIILEESSKQELDDLRNSIEGGPPMSIKGAQTIAIALDLPICLSEGELPCSKTLRLDLNVPFAYKGTVQPQEPPHVKVRVVQPPWLSRAATVKIMSEQPDSEDLLGVIEHIKETAIQYLVDVEDKKLEDAHATISANGPLVRVWFYFPSISTRSKRDDFIKYAPSYGLTGFLYAGKPGLLCVEGESQSIDDYMKFIKTESWGDIPAHHKKVSERHREKCDKRVFKDMTEITDVVGERRGQRANRGDMKAIEEWLVERGLGDAFTKVLM
;
A
#
# COMPACT_ATOMS: atom_id res chain seq x y z
N MET A 1 27.71 26.87 2.47
CA MET A 1 26.88 25.81 1.87
C MET A 1 27.36 24.50 2.48
N ALA A 2 26.52 23.82 3.26
CA ALA A 2 26.86 22.48 3.73
C ALA A 2 27.11 21.57 2.51
N ALA A 3 28.12 20.71 2.59
CA ALA A 3 28.38 19.71 1.55
C ALA A 3 27.16 18.77 1.49
N GLN A 4 26.42 18.79 0.38
CA GLN A 4 25.40 17.79 0.10
C GLN A 4 26.08 16.44 -0.11
N ASP A 5 25.49 15.37 0.43
CA ASP A 5 25.93 14.02 0.17
C ASP A 5 25.96 13.74 -1.35
N PRO A 6 26.96 12.97 -1.83
CA PRO A 6 27.08 12.68 -3.25
C PRO A 6 25.84 11.91 -3.74
N PRO A 7 25.28 12.25 -4.91
CA PRO A 7 24.09 11.59 -5.43
C PRO A 7 24.39 10.11 -5.72
N ILE A 8 23.50 9.23 -5.28
CA ILE A 8 23.62 7.79 -5.50
C ILE A 8 23.29 7.48 -6.96
N PRO A 9 24.20 6.81 -7.71
CA PRO A 9 23.95 6.46 -9.09
C PRO A 9 22.88 5.37 -9.19
N PRO A 10 22.03 5.39 -10.23
CA PRO A 10 21.11 4.30 -10.49
C PRO A 10 21.86 3.02 -10.88
N THR A 11 21.22 1.88 -10.65
CA THR A 11 21.74 0.55 -11.01
C THR A 11 21.06 0.01 -12.26
N MET A 12 21.65 -1.03 -12.83
CA MET A 12 21.22 -1.63 -14.08
C MET A 12 21.06 -3.15 -13.95
N THR A 13 20.02 -3.70 -14.55
CA THR A 13 19.76 -5.16 -14.63
C THR A 13 19.48 -5.53 -16.06
N LEU A 14 19.99 -6.67 -16.50
CA LEU A 14 19.76 -7.17 -17.85
C LEU A 14 18.24 -7.36 -18.08
N LEU A 15 17.72 -6.66 -19.07
CA LEU A 15 16.36 -6.82 -19.57
C LEU A 15 16.32 -8.01 -20.54
N TYR A 16 17.20 -7.99 -21.55
CA TYR A 16 17.41 -9.08 -22.49
C TYR A 16 18.73 -8.92 -23.24
N SER A 17 19.21 -10.02 -23.82
CA SER A 17 20.19 -10.04 -24.91
C SER A 17 19.47 -10.46 -26.20
N MET A 18 19.77 -9.80 -27.31
CA MET A 18 19.14 -10.10 -28.60
C MET A 18 20.13 -10.19 -29.75
N GLU A 19 19.87 -11.12 -30.66
CA GLU A 19 20.45 -11.14 -31.99
C GLU A 19 19.40 -10.62 -32.98
N VAL A 20 19.73 -9.53 -33.69
CA VAL A 20 18.87 -8.91 -34.69
C VAL A 20 19.46 -9.18 -36.06
N LEU A 21 18.65 -9.72 -36.96
CA LEU A 21 19.00 -10.00 -38.35
C LEU A 21 18.64 -8.79 -39.22
N LEU A 22 19.58 -8.40 -40.07
CA LEU A 22 19.49 -7.22 -40.92
C LEU A 22 19.36 -7.62 -42.38
N GLY A 23 18.49 -6.90 -43.09
CA GLY A 23 18.30 -7.05 -44.53
C GLY A 23 19.28 -6.24 -45.36
N GLU A 24 19.03 -6.20 -46.67
CA GLU A 24 19.81 -5.38 -47.60
C GLU A 24 19.60 -3.90 -47.32
N ARG A 25 20.69 -3.18 -47.06
CA ARG A 25 20.67 -1.75 -46.76
C ARG A 25 20.70 -0.92 -48.04
N PHE A 26 20.11 0.26 -48.01
CA PHE A 26 20.19 1.23 -49.10
C PHE A 26 20.44 2.64 -48.56
N SER A 27 21.18 3.43 -49.33
CA SER A 27 21.49 4.83 -49.01
C SER A 27 20.55 5.76 -49.76
N LEU A 28 20.08 6.79 -49.08
CA LEU A 28 19.39 7.93 -49.70
C LEU A 28 20.39 9.01 -50.12
N GLY A 29 21.67 8.87 -49.76
CA GLY A 29 22.66 9.93 -49.87
C GLY A 29 22.43 11.05 -48.84
N PRO A 30 22.95 12.26 -49.13
CA PRO A 30 22.78 13.43 -48.27
C PRO A 30 21.32 13.80 -48.05
N VAL A 31 20.98 14.21 -46.84
CA VAL A 31 19.64 14.65 -46.43
C VAL A 31 19.72 16.00 -45.73
N PRO A 32 18.63 16.78 -45.60
CA PRO A 32 18.68 18.11 -44.99
C PRO A 32 19.37 18.16 -43.60
N ASN A 33 19.30 17.06 -42.85
CA ASN A 33 19.80 16.98 -41.48
C ASN A 33 21.14 16.23 -41.35
N GLY A 34 21.81 15.85 -42.45
CA GLY A 34 23.09 15.13 -42.36
C GLY A 34 23.71 14.71 -43.69
N GLN A 35 24.93 14.19 -43.61
CA GLN A 35 25.73 13.81 -44.78
C GLN A 35 25.19 12.56 -45.49
N GLU A 36 24.56 11.65 -44.75
CA GLU A 36 24.04 10.41 -45.33
C GLU A 36 22.92 9.81 -44.48
N ARG A 37 21.83 9.37 -45.13
CA ARG A 37 20.82 8.50 -44.51
C ARG A 37 20.90 7.10 -45.11
N ILE A 38 21.14 6.09 -44.28
CA ILE A 38 21.10 4.68 -44.67
C ILE A 38 19.91 4.03 -43.97
N VAL A 39 19.09 3.33 -44.73
CA VAL A 39 18.00 2.51 -44.19
C VAL A 39 18.48 1.06 -44.13
N ILE A 40 18.36 0.45 -42.96
CA ILE A 40 18.78 -0.93 -42.69
C ILE A 40 17.55 -1.72 -42.23
N PRO A 41 16.93 -2.53 -43.10
CA PRO A 41 15.76 -3.32 -42.73
C PRO A 41 16.05 -4.30 -41.59
N ILE A 42 15.12 -4.44 -40.65
CA ILE A 42 15.16 -5.45 -39.59
C ILE A 42 14.26 -6.60 -40.03
N VAL A 43 14.88 -7.76 -40.29
CA VAL A 43 14.20 -8.89 -40.96
C VAL A 43 13.93 -10.08 -40.04
N GLY A 44 14.32 -9.98 -38.77
CA GLY A 44 14.04 -10.98 -37.76
C GLY A 44 15.09 -11.00 -36.66
N GLY A 45 15.11 -12.08 -35.89
CA GLY A 45 16.02 -12.22 -34.76
C GLY A 45 15.37 -12.92 -33.57
N THR A 46 16.14 -13.09 -32.51
CA THR A 46 15.68 -13.69 -31.25
C THR A 46 16.22 -12.90 -30.07
N PHE A 47 15.51 -12.93 -28.96
CA PHE A 47 15.97 -12.33 -27.72
C PHE A 47 15.65 -13.23 -26.54
N LYS A 48 16.52 -13.17 -25.52
CA LYS A 48 16.38 -13.93 -24.28
C LYS A 48 16.78 -13.04 -23.10
N GLY A 49 15.96 -13.06 -22.07
CA GLY A 49 16.19 -12.31 -20.84
C GLY A 49 15.55 -13.00 -19.64
N PRO A 50 15.83 -12.52 -18.41
CA PRO A 50 15.35 -13.16 -17.19
C PRO A 50 13.82 -13.16 -17.06
N ARG A 51 13.15 -12.15 -17.62
CA ARG A 51 11.69 -11.94 -17.50
C ARG A 51 10.92 -12.06 -18.83
N MET A 52 11.63 -12.06 -19.96
CA MET A 52 11.03 -12.07 -21.30
C MET A 52 11.97 -12.77 -22.28
N SER A 53 11.41 -13.59 -23.14
CA SER A 53 12.09 -14.23 -24.27
C SER A 53 11.15 -14.24 -25.47
N GLY A 54 11.71 -14.29 -26.67
CA GLY A 54 10.91 -14.30 -27.89
C GLY A 54 11.70 -13.99 -29.14
N LYS A 55 10.98 -13.44 -30.12
CA LYS A 55 11.51 -13.18 -31.47
C LYS A 55 11.36 -11.71 -31.88
N VAL A 56 12.28 -11.27 -32.72
CA VAL A 56 12.17 -10.01 -33.45
C VAL A 56 11.36 -10.25 -34.72
N LEU A 57 10.38 -9.40 -35.00
CA LEU A 57 9.55 -9.54 -36.20
C LEU A 57 10.27 -8.98 -37.43
N ASN A 58 9.92 -9.51 -38.61
CA ASN A 58 10.30 -8.95 -39.90
C ASN A 58 9.45 -7.70 -40.20
N LEU A 59 9.57 -6.68 -39.34
CA LEU A 59 8.87 -5.42 -39.43
C LEU A 59 9.65 -4.35 -38.67
N GLY A 60 10.22 -3.41 -39.43
CA GLY A 60 11.00 -2.30 -38.90
C GLY A 60 12.30 -2.06 -39.66
N ALA A 61 13.01 -1.01 -39.27
CA ALA A 61 14.33 -0.68 -39.80
C ALA A 61 15.12 0.18 -38.80
N ASP A 62 16.41 0.32 -39.05
CA ASP A 62 17.25 1.40 -38.54
C ASP A 62 17.45 2.45 -39.64
N TRP A 63 16.99 3.67 -39.37
CA TRP A 63 17.17 4.85 -40.23
C TRP A 63 18.44 5.60 -39.84
N ARG A 64 19.58 4.90 -39.84
CA ARG A 64 20.89 5.45 -39.48
C ARG A 64 21.18 6.76 -40.22
N LEU A 65 21.48 7.82 -39.46
CA LEU A 65 21.96 9.10 -39.96
C LEU A 65 23.46 9.25 -39.68
N THR A 66 24.24 9.66 -40.69
CA THR A 66 25.57 10.23 -40.49
C THR A 66 25.41 11.76 -40.47
N ASP A 67 25.66 12.38 -39.32
CA ASP A 67 25.45 13.83 -39.14
C ASP A 67 26.52 14.68 -39.86
N ALA A 68 26.35 16.00 -39.86
CA ALA A 68 27.27 16.95 -40.51
C ALA A 68 28.72 16.85 -39.99
N ASN A 69 28.91 16.31 -38.78
CA ASN A 69 30.21 16.12 -38.15
C ASN A 69 30.76 14.69 -38.35
N GLY A 70 30.08 13.87 -39.16
CA GLY A 70 30.46 12.49 -39.42
C GLY A 70 30.05 11.50 -38.33
N HIS A 71 29.30 11.90 -37.29
CA HIS A 71 28.87 10.97 -36.25
C HIS A 71 27.69 10.12 -36.72
N ILE A 72 27.73 8.85 -36.35
CA ILE A 72 26.68 7.89 -36.65
C ILE A 72 25.61 7.90 -35.54
N ARG A 73 24.37 8.15 -35.96
CA ARG A 73 23.16 8.21 -35.13
C ARG A 73 22.15 7.16 -35.63
N PRO A 74 22.08 5.97 -35.01
CA PRO A 74 20.96 5.05 -35.21
C PRO A 74 19.63 5.64 -34.73
N ASP A 75 18.56 5.30 -35.45
CA ASP A 75 17.15 5.57 -35.13
C ASP A 75 16.38 4.35 -35.61
N ALA A 76 16.26 3.34 -34.75
CA ALA A 76 15.61 2.08 -35.10
C ALA A 76 14.22 1.98 -34.49
N ARG A 77 13.27 1.48 -35.28
CA ARG A 77 11.88 1.26 -34.88
C ARG A 77 11.42 -0.09 -35.43
N TYR A 78 11.01 -0.98 -34.55
CA TYR A 78 10.67 -2.35 -34.89
C TYR A 78 9.74 -2.98 -33.85
N ASN A 79 9.29 -4.20 -34.12
CA ASN A 79 8.44 -4.95 -33.20
C ASN A 79 9.11 -6.25 -32.77
N ILE A 80 8.92 -6.59 -31.50
CA ILE A 80 9.27 -7.91 -30.96
C ILE A 80 7.98 -8.59 -30.47
N GLN A 81 7.97 -9.92 -30.54
CA GLN A 81 6.91 -10.76 -30.01
C GLN A 81 7.50 -11.65 -28.92
N ILE A 82 6.94 -11.53 -27.72
CA ILE A 82 7.25 -12.40 -26.58
C ILE A 82 6.64 -13.79 -26.84
N ASP A 83 7.21 -14.84 -26.27
CA ASP A 83 6.78 -16.24 -26.49
C ASP A 83 5.29 -16.49 -26.17
N ASP A 84 4.69 -15.71 -25.27
CA ASP A 84 3.27 -15.79 -24.93
C ASP A 84 2.33 -15.10 -25.96
N GLY A 85 2.92 -14.51 -27.01
CA GLY A 85 2.22 -13.80 -28.07
C GLY A 85 2.17 -12.29 -27.90
N THR A 86 2.59 -11.74 -26.75
CA THR A 86 2.56 -10.30 -26.48
C THR A 86 3.42 -9.52 -27.47
N MET A 87 2.84 -8.48 -28.07
CA MET A 87 3.53 -7.58 -29.01
C MET A 87 4.11 -6.38 -28.28
N VAL A 88 5.36 -6.04 -28.60
CA VAL A 88 6.04 -4.86 -28.06
C VAL A 88 6.64 -4.07 -29.22
N TYR A 89 6.29 -2.79 -29.30
CA TYR A 89 6.95 -1.84 -30.19
C TYR A 89 8.19 -1.29 -29.50
N VAL A 90 9.31 -1.23 -30.22
CA VAL A 90 10.61 -0.84 -29.68
C VAL A 90 11.18 0.29 -30.52
N THR A 91 11.63 1.34 -29.84
CA THR A 91 12.48 2.37 -30.46
C THR A 91 13.82 2.42 -29.78
N THR A 92 14.90 2.46 -30.56
CA THR A 92 16.25 2.62 -30.03
C THR A 92 17.03 3.69 -30.78
N GLU A 93 17.71 4.55 -30.04
CA GLU A 93 18.59 5.59 -30.57
C GLU A 93 19.83 5.75 -29.69
N GLY A 94 20.89 6.36 -30.21
CA GLY A 94 22.00 6.80 -29.38
C GLY A 94 23.33 6.97 -30.12
N PRO A 95 24.42 7.32 -29.40
CA PRO A 95 25.72 7.57 -30.03
C PRO A 95 26.48 6.29 -30.32
N THR A 96 27.16 6.27 -31.47
CA THR A 96 28.24 5.31 -31.74
C THR A 96 29.54 5.81 -31.10
N LEU A 97 30.18 4.96 -30.32
CA LEU A 97 31.44 5.22 -29.62
C LEU A 97 32.65 5.02 -30.55
N PRO A 98 33.82 5.57 -30.19
CA PRO A 98 35.04 5.43 -30.99
C PRO A 98 35.50 3.98 -31.21
N ASP A 99 35.14 3.06 -30.30
CA ASP A 99 35.46 1.64 -30.40
C ASP A 99 34.50 0.85 -31.31
N GLY A 100 33.54 1.54 -31.94
CA GLY A 100 32.57 0.96 -32.87
C GLY A 100 31.31 0.40 -32.21
N ARG A 101 31.22 0.35 -30.88
CA ARG A 101 29.99 0.01 -30.16
C ARG A 101 29.01 1.16 -30.20
N THR A 102 27.71 0.88 -30.13
CA THR A 102 26.70 1.93 -29.99
C THR A 102 26.01 1.80 -28.63
N LEU A 103 25.97 2.90 -27.89
CA LEU A 103 25.11 3.00 -26.71
C LEU A 103 23.71 3.38 -27.16
N LEU A 104 22.73 2.55 -26.82
CA LEU A 104 21.33 2.73 -27.16
C LEU A 104 20.55 3.21 -25.94
N ARG A 105 19.51 3.99 -26.19
CA ARG A 105 18.41 4.27 -25.28
C ARG A 105 17.22 3.51 -25.83
N GLY A 106 16.66 2.61 -25.03
CA GLY A 106 15.51 1.80 -25.42
C GLY A 106 14.22 2.38 -24.85
N LYS A 107 13.19 2.47 -25.68
CA LYS A 107 11.81 2.73 -25.24
C LYS A 107 10.91 1.63 -25.78
N PHE A 108 9.95 1.21 -24.96
CA PHE A 108 9.03 0.11 -25.23
C PHE A 108 7.58 0.58 -25.12
N GLU A 109 6.73 0.05 -25.98
CA GLU A 109 5.28 0.27 -25.92
C GLU A 109 4.54 -1.05 -26.12
N THR A 110 3.63 -1.39 -25.20
CA THR A 110 2.79 -2.59 -25.23
C THR A 110 1.43 -2.34 -24.55
N ALA A 111 0.51 -3.30 -24.64
CA ALA A 111 -0.84 -3.19 -24.08
C ALA A 111 -0.83 -2.91 -22.56
N THR A 112 -1.61 -1.92 -22.12
CA THR A 112 -1.64 -1.44 -20.72
C THR A 112 -2.35 -2.39 -19.76
N ASN A 113 -3.11 -3.35 -20.29
CA ASN A 113 -3.84 -4.37 -19.51
C ASN A 113 -3.20 -5.77 -19.60
N GLY A 114 -1.97 -5.89 -20.12
CA GLY A 114 -1.25 -7.15 -20.26
C GLY A 114 -0.21 -7.41 -19.17
N ALA A 115 0.28 -8.64 -19.06
CA ALA A 115 1.32 -9.05 -18.10
C ALA A 115 2.64 -8.27 -18.25
N TYR A 116 2.87 -7.68 -19.43
CA TYR A 116 4.06 -6.90 -19.75
C TYR A 116 3.84 -5.38 -19.74
N ALA A 117 2.69 -4.90 -19.21
CA ALA A 117 2.39 -3.47 -19.13
C ALA A 117 3.49 -2.65 -18.42
N TRP A 118 4.25 -3.27 -17.52
CA TRP A 118 5.39 -2.67 -16.83
C TRP A 118 6.51 -2.20 -17.77
N LEU A 119 6.62 -2.73 -18.99
CA LEU A 119 7.62 -2.29 -19.98
C LEU A 119 7.41 -0.83 -20.41
N ASN A 120 6.18 -0.32 -20.34
CA ASN A 120 5.85 1.05 -20.75
C ASN A 120 6.55 2.11 -19.88
N ASP A 121 6.90 1.76 -18.63
CA ASP A 121 7.53 2.66 -17.66
C ASP A 121 9.03 2.38 -17.47
N VAL A 122 9.62 1.51 -18.30
CA VAL A 122 11.04 1.15 -18.22
C VAL A 122 11.92 2.24 -18.82
N VAL A 123 12.92 2.68 -18.06
CA VAL A 123 14.08 3.41 -18.59
C VAL A 123 15.16 2.39 -18.94
N ALA A 124 15.58 2.32 -20.20
CA ALA A 124 16.57 1.33 -20.64
C ALA A 124 17.74 1.93 -21.41
N VAL A 125 18.90 1.31 -21.22
CA VAL A 125 20.12 1.54 -22.01
C VAL A 125 20.62 0.22 -22.58
N GLY A 126 21.19 0.25 -23.78
CA GLY A 126 21.71 -0.93 -24.44
C GLY A 126 23.11 -0.71 -25.00
N VAL A 127 23.82 -1.81 -25.23
CA VAL A 127 25.12 -1.85 -25.89
C VAL A 127 24.95 -2.71 -27.12
N LEU A 128 25.11 -2.09 -28.28
CA LEU A 128 25.06 -2.76 -29.58
C LEU A 128 26.47 -3.06 -30.06
N ASN A 129 26.71 -4.33 -30.34
CA ASN A 129 27.91 -4.84 -30.99
C ASN A 129 27.56 -5.30 -32.40
N ARG A 130 28.28 -4.78 -33.40
CA ARG A 130 28.10 -5.18 -34.79
C ARG A 130 28.81 -6.51 -35.03
N SER A 131 28.12 -7.46 -35.66
CA SER A 131 28.72 -8.73 -36.07
C SER A 131 28.57 -8.86 -37.58
N GLY A 132 29.51 -8.23 -38.31
CA GLY A 132 29.45 -8.11 -39.76
C GLY A 132 28.34 -7.17 -40.22
N THR A 133 27.72 -7.51 -41.36
CA THR A 133 26.73 -6.65 -42.04
C THR A 133 25.30 -7.17 -41.95
N GLY A 134 25.12 -8.47 -41.71
CA GLY A 134 23.81 -9.13 -41.68
C GLY A 134 23.21 -9.28 -40.30
N LYS A 135 23.92 -8.92 -39.23
CA LYS A 135 23.39 -9.01 -37.87
C LYS A 135 24.07 -8.08 -36.87
N VAL A 136 23.34 -7.77 -35.79
CA VAL A 136 23.87 -7.10 -34.60
C VAL A 136 23.45 -7.86 -33.33
N LEU A 137 24.29 -7.72 -32.30
CA LEU A 137 24.00 -8.20 -30.95
C LEU A 137 23.71 -6.99 -30.07
N ILE A 138 22.62 -7.03 -29.30
CA ILE A 138 22.25 -5.97 -28.39
C ILE A 138 22.00 -6.57 -27.01
N ASP A 139 22.76 -6.12 -26.03
CA ASP A 139 22.43 -6.33 -24.63
C ASP A 139 21.71 -5.08 -24.14
N MET A 140 20.53 -5.26 -23.54
CA MET A 140 19.67 -4.17 -23.07
C MET A 140 19.49 -4.30 -21.56
N TRP A 141 19.71 -3.22 -20.83
CA TRP A 141 19.55 -3.14 -19.39
C TRP A 141 18.45 -2.15 -19.03
N GLN A 142 17.61 -2.54 -18.07
CA GLN A 142 16.72 -1.62 -17.38
C GLN A 142 17.50 -0.90 -16.28
N ILE A 143 17.32 0.41 -16.20
CA ILE A 143 17.80 1.28 -15.13
C ILE A 143 16.74 1.32 -14.02
N TYR A 144 17.18 1.23 -12.77
CA TYR A 144 16.35 1.43 -11.58
C TYR A 144 17.12 2.23 -10.54
N LEU A 145 16.40 3.01 -9.75
CA LEU A 145 16.99 3.67 -8.60
C LEU A 145 17.15 2.63 -7.50
N VAL A 146 18.36 2.55 -6.95
CA VAL A 146 18.56 1.90 -5.65
C VAL A 146 17.90 2.83 -4.65
N LEU A 147 16.78 2.40 -4.08
CA LEU A 147 16.37 2.96 -2.79
C LEU A 147 17.52 2.65 -1.85
N CYS A 148 18.11 3.71 -1.31
CA CYS A 148 19.38 3.68 -0.59
C CYS A 148 19.27 2.75 0.62
N LEU A 149 19.68 1.50 0.41
CA LEU A 149 19.81 0.45 1.39
C LEU A 149 21.23 -0.09 1.18
N GLY A 150 22.17 0.42 1.98
CA GLY A 150 23.54 -0.08 2.20
C GLY A 150 24.36 -0.54 0.99
N ALA A 151 25.38 0.25 0.61
CA ALA A 151 26.37 -0.11 -0.40
C ALA A 151 27.13 -1.41 -0.09
N ILE A 152 27.19 -2.36 -1.03
CA ILE A 152 28.33 -3.26 -1.31
C ILE A 152 28.28 -3.64 -2.79
N GLY A 153 29.33 -3.31 -3.55
CA GLY A 153 29.49 -3.77 -4.93
C GLY A 153 29.92 -5.24 -4.99
N ILE A 154 29.73 -5.90 -6.14
CA ILE A 154 30.61 -6.98 -6.66
C ILE A 154 30.15 -7.36 -8.09
N MET A 155 31.14 -7.64 -8.93
CA MET A 155 31.02 -8.17 -10.29
C MET A 155 30.33 -9.53 -10.33
N ALA A 156 29.52 -9.76 -11.37
CA ALA A 156 28.78 -10.99 -11.59
C ALA A 156 29.69 -12.13 -12.10
N GLU A 157 30.07 -13.04 -11.21
CA GLU A 157 30.37 -14.44 -11.54
C GLU A 157 29.19 -15.32 -11.12
N ALA A 158 28.96 -16.43 -11.84
CA ALA A 158 27.80 -17.29 -11.66
C ALA A 158 27.67 -17.82 -10.23
N GLN A 159 26.81 -17.22 -9.41
CA GLN A 159 26.69 -17.54 -8.00
C GLN A 159 25.80 -18.79 -7.80
N SER A 160 26.43 -19.90 -7.42
CA SER A 160 25.76 -21.05 -6.80
C SER A 160 25.23 -20.70 -5.42
N TRP A 161 24.15 -21.35 -5.00
CA TRP A 161 23.61 -21.26 -3.65
C TRP A 161 24.40 -22.17 -2.71
N HIS A 162 24.76 -21.66 -1.54
CA HIS A 162 25.48 -22.36 -0.49
C HIS A 162 24.69 -22.27 0.83
N MET A 163 24.67 -23.34 1.63
CA MET A 163 24.07 -23.29 2.97
C MET A 163 24.85 -22.34 3.86
N LEU A 164 24.13 -21.70 4.78
CA LEU A 164 24.78 -20.93 5.83
C LEU A 164 25.71 -21.81 6.68
N PRO A 165 26.82 -21.24 7.19
CA PRO A 165 27.62 -21.87 8.24
C PRO A 165 26.77 -22.29 9.45
N PRO A 166 27.12 -23.38 10.17
CA PRO A 166 26.30 -23.92 11.27
C PRO A 166 25.95 -22.91 12.36
N ASP A 167 26.87 -22.03 12.72
CA ASP A 167 26.68 -20.93 13.67
C ASP A 167 25.63 -19.93 13.19
N LEU A 168 25.59 -19.61 11.90
CA LEU A 168 24.58 -18.72 11.34
C LEU A 168 23.22 -19.41 11.16
N VAL A 169 23.20 -20.72 10.89
CA VAL A 169 21.95 -21.51 10.89
C VAL A 169 21.35 -21.54 12.29
N GLU A 170 22.17 -21.73 13.33
CA GLU A 170 21.74 -21.70 14.74
C GLU A 170 21.14 -20.33 15.12
N LEU A 171 21.76 -19.23 14.69
CA LEU A 171 21.20 -17.88 14.89
C LEU A 171 19.84 -17.69 14.20
N GLN A 172 19.68 -18.18 12.97
CA GLN A 172 18.40 -18.10 12.24
C GLN A 172 17.30 -18.94 12.91
N ILE A 173 17.63 -20.15 13.37
CA ILE A 173 16.69 -20.99 14.14
C ILE A 173 16.29 -20.26 15.42
N GLY A 174 17.26 -19.66 16.12
CA GLY A 174 17.01 -18.88 17.33
C GLY A 174 16.04 -17.70 17.11
N GLN A 175 16.10 -17.03 15.95
CA GLN A 175 15.12 -15.98 15.60
C GLN A 175 13.71 -16.54 15.43
N ILE A 176 13.57 -17.72 14.80
CA ILE A 176 12.28 -18.41 14.64
C ILE A 176 11.72 -18.83 16.01
N ASP A 177 12.56 -19.42 16.86
CA ASP A 177 12.15 -19.88 18.19
C ASP A 177 11.70 -18.71 19.08
N LEU A 178 12.41 -17.59 19.01
CA LEU A 178 12.03 -16.36 19.73
C LEU A 178 10.68 -15.83 19.25
N LEU A 179 10.45 -15.80 17.94
CA LEU A 179 9.16 -15.42 17.37
C LEU A 179 8.05 -16.36 17.85
N MET A 180 8.25 -17.68 17.78
CA MET A 180 7.28 -18.67 18.26
C MET A 180 6.97 -18.54 19.75
N ALA A 181 7.94 -18.10 20.55
CA ALA A 181 7.73 -17.84 21.97
C ALA A 181 6.96 -16.53 22.24
N MET A 182 7.18 -15.49 21.43
CA MET A 182 6.52 -14.19 21.58
C MET A 182 5.09 -14.17 21.04
N TYR A 183 4.83 -14.95 19.99
CA TYR A 183 3.55 -14.98 19.26
C TYR A 183 3.04 -16.43 19.08
N PRO A 184 2.74 -17.13 20.19
CA PRO A 184 2.43 -18.56 20.16
C PRO A 184 1.12 -18.88 19.43
N ASP A 185 0.14 -17.97 19.47
CA ASP A 185 -1.19 -18.18 18.90
C ASP A 185 -1.33 -17.54 17.49
N GLU A 186 -0.43 -16.61 17.15
CA GLU A 186 -0.48 -15.82 15.92
C GLU A 186 0.44 -16.33 14.81
N ILE A 187 1.42 -17.17 15.15
CA ILE A 187 2.37 -17.74 14.18
C ILE A 187 1.79 -18.99 13.50
N ILE A 188 1.88 -18.98 12.18
CA ILE A 188 1.44 -20.06 11.31
C ILE A 188 2.65 -20.56 10.51
N LEU A 189 3.03 -21.80 10.79
CA LEU A 189 4.05 -22.57 10.07
C LEU A 189 3.37 -23.74 9.37
N GLU A 190 3.55 -23.86 8.06
CA GLU A 190 3.10 -25.02 7.29
C GLU A 190 3.84 -26.29 7.72
N GLU A 191 3.22 -27.46 7.55
CA GLU A 191 3.78 -28.75 7.97
C GLU A 191 5.13 -29.05 7.29
N SER A 192 5.28 -28.67 6.02
CA SER A 192 6.56 -28.75 5.29
C SER A 192 7.63 -27.84 5.88
N SER A 193 7.28 -26.60 6.25
CA SER A 193 8.21 -25.65 6.89
C SER A 193 8.69 -26.15 8.25
N LYS A 194 7.81 -26.81 9.03
CA LYS A 194 8.18 -27.45 10.30
C LYS A 194 9.15 -28.60 10.10
N GLN A 195 8.87 -29.46 9.12
CA GLN A 195 9.74 -30.58 8.79
C GLN A 195 11.12 -30.11 8.32
N GLU A 196 11.19 -29.06 7.49
CA GLU A 196 12.46 -28.46 7.07
C GLU A 196 13.22 -27.82 8.25
N LEU A 197 12.52 -27.17 9.18
CA LEU A 197 13.14 -26.62 10.39
C LEU A 197 13.75 -27.71 11.27
N ASP A 198 13.05 -28.83 11.44
CA ASP A 198 13.55 -29.98 12.21
C ASP A 198 14.73 -30.68 11.50
N ASP A 199 14.70 -30.79 10.17
CA ASP A 199 15.83 -31.29 9.39
C ASP A 199 17.08 -30.39 9.55
N LEU A 200 16.91 -29.07 9.56
CA LEU A 200 17.99 -28.12 9.80
C LEU A 200 18.57 -28.24 11.21
N ARG A 201 17.73 -28.38 12.24
CA ARG A 201 18.16 -28.64 13.63
C ARG A 201 19.01 -29.92 13.71
N ASN A 202 18.53 -31.01 13.13
CA ASN A 202 19.25 -32.30 13.10
C ASN A 202 20.59 -32.22 12.37
N SER A 203 20.70 -31.36 11.34
CA SER A 203 21.95 -31.18 10.59
C SER A 203 23.07 -30.50 11.40
N ILE A 204 22.71 -29.61 12.34
CA ILE A 204 23.67 -28.94 13.23
C ILE A 204 24.18 -29.90 14.30
N GLU A 205 23.33 -30.80 14.78
CA GLU A 205 23.64 -31.78 15.85
C GLU A 205 24.48 -33.00 15.37
N GLY A 206 25.07 -32.94 14.17
CA GLY A 206 25.91 -33.99 13.61
C GLY A 206 25.18 -35.00 12.70
N GLY A 207 23.97 -34.67 12.26
CA GLY A 207 23.22 -35.41 11.25
C GLY A 207 23.82 -35.34 9.84
N PRO A 208 23.29 -36.13 8.88
CA PRO A 208 23.77 -36.12 7.50
C PRO A 208 23.56 -34.74 6.85
N PRO A 209 24.51 -34.26 6.00
CA PRO A 209 24.42 -32.94 5.39
C PRO A 209 23.20 -32.84 4.47
N MET A 210 22.39 -31.80 4.67
CA MET A 210 21.17 -31.56 3.91
C MET A 210 21.49 -31.16 2.46
N SER A 211 20.75 -31.70 1.49
CA SER A 211 20.94 -31.38 0.07
C SER A 211 20.24 -30.06 -0.28
N ILE A 212 21.01 -29.08 -0.78
CA ILE A 212 20.53 -27.73 -1.10
C ILE A 212 19.65 -27.76 -2.36
N LYS A 213 18.42 -27.23 -2.26
CA LYS A 213 17.55 -26.97 -3.42
C LYS A 213 17.34 -25.47 -3.60
N GLY A 214 18.36 -24.78 -4.12
CA GLY A 214 18.28 -23.34 -4.41
C GLY A 214 18.41 -22.47 -3.16
N ALA A 215 17.54 -21.47 -3.02
CA ALA A 215 17.68 -20.39 -2.03
C ALA A 215 17.38 -20.76 -0.57
N GLN A 216 16.99 -22.01 -0.31
CA GLN A 216 16.54 -22.58 0.98
C GLN A 216 16.01 -21.54 1.98
N THR A 217 14.69 -21.34 2.01
CA THR A 217 14.03 -20.37 2.88
C THR A 217 12.87 -21.01 3.61
N ILE A 218 12.70 -20.70 4.89
CA ILE A 218 11.51 -21.09 5.65
C ILE A 218 10.52 -19.94 5.64
N ALA A 219 9.30 -20.21 5.15
CA ALA A 219 8.21 -19.27 5.15
C ALA A 219 7.39 -19.40 6.45
N ILE A 220 7.13 -18.27 7.09
CA ILE A 220 6.34 -18.14 8.32
C ILE A 220 5.31 -17.05 8.09
N ALA A 221 4.05 -17.30 8.41
CA ALA A 221 3.03 -16.27 8.45
C ALA A 221 2.78 -15.85 9.90
N LEU A 222 2.73 -14.55 10.17
CA LEU A 222 2.45 -13.97 11.47
C LEU A 222 1.19 -13.08 11.36
N ASP A 223 0.14 -13.43 12.10
CA ASP A 223 -1.10 -12.66 12.16
C ASP A 223 -1.04 -11.62 13.29
N LEU A 224 -0.43 -10.48 13.01
CA LEU A 224 -0.15 -9.45 14.01
C LEU A 224 -1.43 -8.69 14.41
N PRO A 225 -1.81 -8.67 15.70
CA PRO A 225 -2.97 -7.92 16.17
C PRO A 225 -2.66 -6.40 16.24
N ILE A 226 -3.56 -5.58 15.69
CA ILE A 226 -3.46 -4.12 15.67
C ILE A 226 -4.57 -3.53 16.55
N CYS A 227 -4.18 -2.85 17.62
CA CYS A 227 -5.06 -2.27 18.63
C CYS A 227 -4.83 -0.75 18.72
N LEU A 228 -5.91 0.05 18.72
CA LEU A 228 -5.84 1.52 18.79
C LEU A 228 -5.69 2.04 20.22
N SER A 229 -6.01 1.21 21.23
CA SER A 229 -5.86 1.53 22.64
C SER A 229 -5.33 0.34 23.45
N GLU A 230 -4.52 0.61 24.47
CA GLU A 230 -4.06 -0.41 25.40
C GLU A 230 -5.28 -1.00 26.16
N GLY A 231 -5.58 -2.28 25.90
CA GLY A 231 -6.65 -3.03 26.58
C GLY A 231 -7.92 -3.27 25.77
N GLU A 232 -7.98 -2.87 24.50
CA GLU A 232 -9.09 -3.20 23.59
C GLU A 232 -9.04 -4.69 23.19
N LEU A 233 -9.93 -5.50 23.76
CA LEU A 233 -10.12 -6.88 23.35
C LEU A 233 -11.58 -7.09 22.86
N PRO A 234 -11.77 -7.63 21.64
CA PRO A 234 -10.73 -8.06 20.68
C PRO A 234 -10.06 -6.88 19.96
N CYS A 235 -8.79 -7.02 19.57
CA CYS A 235 -8.12 -6.01 18.75
C CYS A 235 -8.92 -5.70 17.49
N SER A 236 -8.96 -4.42 17.12
CA SER A 236 -9.87 -3.92 16.10
C SER A 236 -9.57 -4.47 14.70
N LYS A 237 -8.30 -4.85 14.43
CA LYS A 237 -7.82 -5.37 13.15
C LYS A 237 -6.66 -6.37 13.33
N THR A 238 -6.43 -7.17 12.30
CA THR A 238 -5.27 -8.06 12.17
C THR A 238 -4.50 -7.71 10.90
N LEU A 239 -3.17 -7.76 10.98
CA LEU A 239 -2.24 -7.50 9.88
C LEU A 239 -1.36 -8.75 9.66
N ARG A 240 -1.49 -9.39 8.50
CA ARG A 240 -0.69 -10.58 8.17
C ARG A 240 0.68 -10.18 7.62
N LEU A 241 1.72 -10.74 8.21
CA LEU A 241 3.11 -10.62 7.76
C LEU A 241 3.61 -11.96 7.24
N ASP A 242 4.14 -11.98 6.01
CA ASP A 242 4.87 -13.12 5.45
C ASP A 242 6.36 -12.92 5.69
N LEU A 243 6.94 -13.74 6.56
CA LEU A 243 8.34 -13.75 6.93
C LEU A 243 9.05 -14.85 6.14
N ASN A 244 10.13 -14.52 5.44
CA ASN A 244 10.96 -15.51 4.75
C ASN A 244 12.36 -15.51 5.37
N VAL A 245 12.66 -16.56 6.12
CA VAL A 245 13.93 -16.75 6.84
C VAL A 245 14.92 -17.49 5.93
N PRO A 246 16.03 -16.85 5.52
CA PRO A 246 17.00 -17.46 4.60
C PRO A 246 18.00 -18.36 5.33
N PHE A 247 18.17 -19.58 4.82
CA PHE A 247 19.17 -20.56 5.30
C PHE A 247 20.29 -20.83 4.29
N ALA A 248 20.24 -20.17 3.13
CA ALA A 248 21.29 -20.20 2.13
C ALA A 248 21.71 -18.78 1.74
N TYR A 249 22.97 -18.66 1.31
CA TYR A 249 23.53 -17.44 0.75
C TYR A 249 24.00 -17.67 -0.69
N LYS A 250 24.10 -16.58 -1.44
CA LYS A 250 24.46 -16.60 -2.86
C LYS A 250 25.76 -15.84 -3.06
N GLY A 251 26.83 -16.54 -3.41
CA GLY A 251 28.16 -15.94 -3.61
C GLY A 251 29.29 -16.87 -3.18
N THR A 252 30.52 -16.46 -3.50
CA THR A 252 31.75 -17.21 -3.16
C THR A 252 32.29 -16.88 -1.77
N VAL A 253 31.83 -15.79 -1.15
CA VAL A 253 32.26 -15.34 0.18
C VAL A 253 31.23 -15.76 1.22
N GLN A 254 31.68 -16.46 2.27
CA GLN A 254 30.83 -16.82 3.40
C GLN A 254 30.40 -15.56 4.18
N PRO A 255 29.11 -15.41 4.51
CA PRO A 255 28.63 -14.30 5.32
C PRO A 255 29.17 -14.42 6.76
N GLN A 256 29.42 -13.28 7.40
CA GLN A 256 29.82 -13.20 8.82
C GLN A 256 28.63 -12.98 9.76
N GLU A 257 27.49 -12.52 9.22
CA GLU A 257 26.25 -12.26 9.94
C GLU A 257 25.09 -12.99 9.25
N PRO A 258 24.04 -13.40 10.00
CA PRO A 258 22.89 -14.07 9.40
C PRO A 258 22.18 -13.11 8.42
N PRO A 259 21.80 -13.57 7.22
CA PRO A 259 21.08 -12.72 6.28
C PRO A 259 19.72 -12.28 6.84
N HIS A 260 19.32 -11.04 6.58
CA HIS A 260 18.07 -10.50 7.11
C HIS A 260 16.84 -11.31 6.67
N VAL A 261 15.94 -11.55 7.64
CA VAL A 261 14.62 -12.12 7.39
C VAL A 261 13.79 -11.13 6.58
N LYS A 262 13.26 -11.59 5.45
CA LYS A 262 12.44 -10.74 4.58
C LYS A 262 11.02 -10.70 5.11
N VAL A 263 10.58 -9.53 5.55
CA VAL A 263 9.22 -9.30 6.06
C VAL A 263 8.37 -8.67 4.97
N ARG A 264 7.22 -9.26 4.66
CA ARG A 264 6.24 -8.70 3.71
C ARG A 264 4.89 -8.52 4.36
N VAL A 265 4.37 -7.30 4.33
CA VAL A 265 2.99 -7.01 4.71
C VAL A 265 2.03 -7.51 3.62
N VAL A 266 1.10 -8.40 3.98
CA VAL A 266 -0.01 -8.80 3.12
C VAL A 266 -1.10 -7.75 3.27
N GLN A 267 -1.42 -7.03 2.19
CA GLN A 267 -2.39 -5.93 2.23
C GLN A 267 -3.76 -6.41 2.76
N PRO A 268 -4.21 -5.95 3.94
CA PRO A 268 -5.55 -6.24 4.43
C PRO A 268 -6.59 -5.28 3.84
N PRO A 269 -7.90 -5.58 3.95
CA PRO A 269 -8.96 -4.77 3.34
C PRO A 269 -9.06 -3.33 3.89
N TRP A 270 -8.60 -3.12 5.13
CA TRP A 270 -8.66 -1.84 5.83
C TRP A 270 -7.46 -0.92 5.55
N LEU A 271 -6.41 -1.44 4.90
CA LEU A 271 -5.19 -0.71 4.60
C LEU A 271 -5.12 -0.40 3.10
N SER A 272 -5.00 0.89 2.76
CA SER A 272 -4.86 1.28 1.35
C SER A 272 -3.56 0.75 0.73
N ARG A 273 -3.55 0.60 -0.60
CA ARG A 273 -2.35 0.14 -1.32
C ARG A 273 -1.18 1.11 -1.13
N ALA A 274 -1.44 2.41 -1.11
CA ALA A 274 -0.43 3.44 -0.86
C ALA A 274 0.13 3.35 0.56
N ALA A 275 -0.72 3.16 1.57
CA ALA A 275 -0.28 2.98 2.96
C ALA A 275 0.52 1.68 3.15
N THR A 276 0.13 0.60 2.46
CA THR A 276 0.89 -0.66 2.47
C THR A 276 2.29 -0.46 1.89
N VAL A 277 2.41 0.25 0.76
CA VAL A 277 3.71 0.58 0.16
C VAL A 277 4.54 1.46 1.10
N LYS A 278 3.90 2.43 1.77
CA LYS A 278 4.56 3.32 2.74
C LYS A 278 5.16 2.54 3.92
N ILE A 279 4.36 1.70 4.58
CA ILE A 279 4.81 0.83 5.68
C ILE A 279 5.97 -0.06 5.23
N MET A 280 5.92 -0.59 4.01
CA MET A 280 6.99 -1.42 3.45
C MET A 280 8.24 -0.63 3.06
N SER A 281 8.14 0.67 2.78
CA SER A 281 9.27 1.53 2.39
C SER A 281 9.97 2.22 3.56
N GLU A 282 9.28 2.34 4.71
CA GLU A 282 9.80 3.00 5.91
C GLU A 282 10.45 2.00 6.90
N GLN A 283 10.59 0.73 6.49
CA GLN A 283 11.24 -0.30 7.32
C GLN A 283 12.67 0.13 7.70
N PRO A 284 13.05 0.10 8.99
CA PRO A 284 14.39 0.47 9.41
C PRO A 284 15.43 -0.54 8.91
N ASP A 285 16.43 -0.05 8.19
CA ASP A 285 17.53 -0.87 7.65
C ASP A 285 18.47 -1.45 8.71
N SER A 286 18.42 -0.92 9.94
CA SER A 286 19.37 -1.21 11.04
C SER A 286 18.75 -1.94 12.24
N GLU A 287 17.50 -2.37 12.17
CA GLU A 287 16.82 -3.05 13.28
C GLU A 287 16.80 -4.58 13.11
N ASP A 288 16.75 -5.27 14.25
CA ASP A 288 16.52 -6.71 14.26
C ASP A 288 15.07 -7.04 13.86
N LEU A 289 14.78 -8.33 13.66
CA LEU A 289 13.47 -8.80 13.19
C LEU A 289 12.31 -8.29 14.05
N LEU A 290 12.50 -8.19 15.36
CA LEU A 290 11.47 -7.72 16.28
C LEU A 290 11.25 -6.21 16.18
N GLY A 291 12.33 -5.43 16.04
CA GLY A 291 12.24 -3.99 15.76
C GLY A 291 11.46 -3.71 14.47
N VAL A 292 11.76 -4.46 13.40
CA VAL A 292 11.00 -4.37 12.14
C VAL A 292 9.51 -4.67 12.34
N ILE A 293 9.17 -5.71 13.12
CA ILE A 293 7.77 -6.07 13.40
C ILE A 293 7.07 -4.97 14.22
N GLU A 294 7.73 -4.41 15.24
CA GLU A 294 7.15 -3.36 16.06
C GLU A 294 6.99 -2.06 15.27
N HIS A 295 7.97 -1.69 14.43
CA HIS A 295 7.85 -0.53 13.55
C HIS A 295 6.67 -0.64 12.58
N ILE A 296 6.47 -1.83 11.98
CA ILE A 296 5.31 -2.10 11.12
C ILE A 296 4.00 -1.93 11.90
N LYS A 297 3.97 -2.42 13.14
CA LYS A 297 2.81 -2.33 14.04
C LYS A 297 2.48 -0.88 14.37
N GLU A 298 3.47 -0.10 14.80
CA GLU A 298 3.30 1.33 15.15
C GLU A 298 2.82 2.14 13.94
N THR A 299 3.42 1.92 12.78
CA THR A 299 3.02 2.63 11.55
C THR A 299 1.60 2.26 11.12
N ALA A 300 1.21 0.99 11.28
CA ALA A 300 -0.16 0.55 11.02
C ALA A 300 -1.17 1.17 12.02
N ILE A 301 -0.82 1.29 13.30
CA ILE A 301 -1.62 1.97 14.31
C ILE A 301 -1.79 3.45 13.93
N GLN A 302 -0.69 4.14 13.61
CA GLN A 302 -0.72 5.55 13.23
C GLN A 302 -1.59 5.80 11.99
N TYR A 303 -1.53 4.91 10.99
CA TYR A 303 -2.41 5.00 9.83
C TYR A 303 -3.89 4.95 10.20
N LEU A 304 -4.28 4.07 11.13
CA LEU A 304 -5.67 3.98 11.56
C LEU A 304 -6.11 5.25 12.30
N VAL A 305 -5.23 5.83 13.14
CA VAL A 305 -5.48 7.12 13.80
C VAL A 305 -5.66 8.23 12.76
N ASP A 306 -4.76 8.34 11.78
CA ASP A 306 -4.84 9.36 10.72
C ASP A 306 -6.12 9.23 9.87
N VAL A 307 -6.59 7.99 9.64
CA VAL A 307 -7.85 7.75 8.90
C VAL A 307 -9.06 8.16 9.73
N GLU A 308 -9.05 7.97 11.05
CA GLU A 308 -10.11 8.45 11.94
C GLU A 308 -10.13 9.98 12.00
N ASP A 309 -8.96 10.62 12.10
CA ASP A 309 -8.83 12.08 12.14
C ASP A 309 -9.24 12.74 10.81
N LYS A 310 -8.81 12.18 9.67
CA LYS A 310 -9.23 12.71 8.35
C LYS A 310 -10.72 12.57 8.10
N LYS A 311 -11.36 11.49 8.56
CA LYS A 311 -12.82 11.36 8.50
C LYS A 311 -13.53 12.45 9.30
N LEU A 312 -12.96 12.87 10.42
CA LEU A 312 -13.46 13.99 11.21
C LEU A 312 -13.23 15.33 10.48
N GLU A 313 -12.09 15.54 9.82
CA GLU A 313 -11.78 16.75 9.05
C GLU A 313 -12.59 16.91 7.75
N ASP A 314 -12.78 15.86 6.97
CA ASP A 314 -13.58 15.89 5.73
C ASP A 314 -15.08 16.15 6.02
N ALA A 315 -15.56 15.67 7.18
CA ALA A 315 -16.88 16.03 7.69
C ALA A 315 -16.98 17.53 8.00
N HIS A 316 -15.90 18.18 8.46
CA HIS A 316 -15.86 19.63 8.70
C HIS A 316 -15.82 20.45 7.40
N ALA A 317 -15.07 20.00 6.38
CA ALA A 317 -14.82 20.78 5.15
C ALA A 317 -16.04 20.90 4.21
N THR A 318 -17.02 20.01 4.33
CA THR A 318 -18.22 19.97 3.48
C THR A 318 -19.32 20.95 3.96
N ILE A 319 -19.15 21.60 5.11
CA ILE A 319 -20.16 22.47 5.72
C ILE A 319 -20.06 23.89 5.15
N SER A 320 -20.87 24.18 4.13
CA SER A 320 -21.10 25.54 3.64
C SER A 320 -21.91 26.33 4.67
N ALA A 321 -21.28 27.32 5.29
CA ALA A 321 -21.92 28.25 6.24
C ALA A 321 -22.86 29.22 5.51
N ASN A 322 -24.17 28.95 5.53
CA ASN A 322 -25.24 29.94 5.26
C ASN A 322 -26.68 29.40 5.45
N GLY A 323 -26.90 28.43 6.36
CA GLY A 323 -28.24 27.90 6.66
C GLY A 323 -28.95 28.62 7.81
N PRO A 324 -30.30 28.60 7.88
CA PRO A 324 -31.01 29.07 9.07
C PRO A 324 -30.70 28.17 10.28
N LEU A 325 -30.52 28.78 11.45
CA LEU A 325 -30.39 28.07 12.72
C LEU A 325 -31.73 27.40 13.07
N VAL A 326 -31.69 26.10 13.32
CA VAL A 326 -32.87 25.30 13.68
C VAL A 326 -32.58 24.41 14.89
N ARG A 327 -33.66 24.01 15.56
CA ARG A 327 -33.66 22.99 16.60
C ARG A 327 -34.49 21.82 16.11
N VAL A 328 -33.90 20.63 16.15
CA VAL A 328 -34.53 19.39 15.68
C VAL A 328 -34.57 18.37 16.80
N TRP A 329 -35.71 17.69 16.91
CA TRP A 329 -36.01 16.72 17.93
C TRP A 329 -36.20 15.34 17.32
N PHE A 330 -35.39 14.39 17.76
CA PHE A 330 -35.45 13.00 17.33
C PHE A 330 -35.91 12.09 18.46
N TYR A 331 -36.80 11.17 18.13
CA TYR A 331 -37.36 10.18 19.03
C TYR A 331 -36.83 8.78 18.73
N PHE A 332 -36.47 8.05 19.78
CA PHE A 332 -36.04 6.67 19.73
C PHE A 332 -37.00 5.79 20.53
N PRO A 333 -37.53 4.69 19.97
CA PRO A 333 -38.25 3.70 20.76
C PRO A 333 -37.40 3.12 21.90
N SER A 334 -36.10 3.01 21.67
CA SER A 334 -35.10 2.61 22.67
C SER A 334 -33.71 3.02 22.20
N ILE A 335 -32.91 3.63 23.08
CA ILE A 335 -31.46 3.79 22.90
C ILE A 335 -30.76 3.51 24.23
N SER A 336 -30.05 2.38 24.30
CA SER A 336 -29.42 1.90 25.55
C SER A 336 -27.97 1.46 25.37
N THR A 337 -27.53 1.25 24.13
CA THR A 337 -26.15 0.82 23.83
C THR A 337 -25.19 1.99 24.07
N ARG A 338 -24.25 1.83 24.99
CA ARG A 338 -23.29 2.89 25.36
C ARG A 338 -22.54 3.45 24.15
N SER A 339 -21.91 2.60 23.34
CA SER A 339 -21.21 3.03 22.11
C SER A 339 -22.10 3.88 21.18
N LYS A 340 -23.38 3.50 20.96
CA LYS A 340 -24.30 4.30 20.14
C LYS A 340 -24.61 5.67 20.73
N ARG A 341 -24.60 5.79 22.06
CA ARG A 341 -24.82 7.07 22.76
C ARG A 341 -23.58 7.95 22.64
N ASP A 342 -22.41 7.35 22.82
CA ASP A 342 -21.12 8.02 22.74
C ASP A 342 -20.92 8.64 21.35
N ASP A 343 -21.36 7.98 20.28
CA ASP A 343 -21.33 8.52 18.90
C ASP A 343 -22.06 9.87 18.80
N PHE A 344 -23.26 10.00 19.37
CA PHE A 344 -24.01 11.26 19.29
C PHE A 344 -23.25 12.40 19.97
N ILE A 345 -22.60 12.13 21.10
CA ILE A 345 -21.87 13.15 21.86
C ILE A 345 -20.52 13.48 21.20
N LYS A 346 -19.79 12.45 20.76
CA LYS A 346 -18.46 12.57 20.15
C LYS A 346 -18.48 13.36 18.84
N TYR A 347 -19.45 13.08 17.98
CA TYR A 347 -19.47 13.64 16.61
C TYR A 347 -20.27 14.94 16.49
N ALA A 348 -21.20 15.28 17.39
CA ALA A 348 -21.99 16.51 17.22
C ALA A 348 -21.15 17.80 17.16
N PRO A 349 -20.09 17.99 17.98
CA PRO A 349 -19.25 19.18 17.91
C PRO A 349 -18.60 19.36 16.53
N SER A 350 -18.27 18.27 15.83
CA SER A 350 -17.64 18.36 14.50
C SER A 350 -18.60 18.85 13.40
N TYR A 351 -19.90 18.83 13.65
CA TYR A 351 -20.89 19.44 12.77
C TYR A 351 -21.31 20.84 13.25
N GLY A 352 -20.61 21.40 14.25
CA GLY A 352 -20.99 22.65 14.90
C GLY A 352 -22.34 22.55 15.61
N LEU A 353 -22.70 21.36 16.10
CA LEU A 353 -24.00 21.08 16.71
C LEU A 353 -23.90 21.06 18.23
N THR A 354 -24.94 21.54 18.88
CA THR A 354 -25.08 21.54 20.34
C THR A 354 -26.42 20.92 20.72
N GLY A 355 -26.58 20.47 21.96
CA GLY A 355 -27.83 19.82 22.36
C GLY A 355 -27.65 18.78 23.44
N PHE A 356 -28.54 17.79 23.43
CA PHE A 356 -28.47 16.71 24.41
C PHE A 356 -29.03 15.40 23.88
N LEU A 357 -28.54 14.31 24.50
CA LEU A 357 -29.13 12.99 24.42
C LEU A 357 -29.68 12.57 25.79
N TYR A 358 -30.93 12.14 25.81
CA TYR A 358 -31.56 11.44 26.92
C TYR A 358 -31.81 10.00 26.51
N ALA A 359 -31.06 9.07 27.07
CA ALA A 359 -31.12 7.66 26.72
C ALA A 359 -32.18 6.89 27.50
N GLY A 360 -32.61 5.75 26.97
CA GLY A 360 -33.60 4.88 27.61
C GLY A 360 -34.74 4.47 26.69
N LYS A 361 -35.88 4.16 27.31
CA LYS A 361 -37.13 3.75 26.66
C LYS A 361 -38.29 4.67 27.10
N PRO A 362 -38.68 5.68 26.31
CA PRO A 362 -38.09 6.09 25.03
C PRO A 362 -36.78 6.89 25.22
N GLY A 363 -36.02 7.05 24.14
CA GLY A 363 -34.89 7.97 24.06
C GLY A 363 -35.26 9.24 23.31
N LEU A 364 -34.59 10.35 23.65
CA LEU A 364 -34.82 11.66 23.07
C LEU A 364 -33.47 12.32 22.73
N LEU A 365 -33.36 12.87 21.52
CA LEU A 365 -32.19 13.65 21.09
C LEU A 365 -32.69 15.02 20.62
N CYS A 366 -32.11 16.07 21.19
CA CYS A 366 -32.31 17.44 20.74
C CYS A 366 -31.00 17.94 20.14
N VAL A 367 -31.05 18.47 18.93
CA VAL A 367 -29.89 19.00 18.22
C VAL A 367 -30.19 20.41 17.73
N GLU A 368 -29.30 21.34 18.02
CA GLU A 368 -29.33 22.74 17.61
C GLU A 368 -28.16 23.03 16.68
N GLY A 369 -28.43 23.70 15.56
CA GLY A 369 -27.42 24.04 14.59
C GLY A 369 -28.00 24.45 13.24
N GLU A 370 -27.14 24.58 12.24
CA GLU A 370 -27.61 24.85 10.89
C GLU A 370 -28.39 23.64 10.35
N SER A 371 -29.47 23.92 9.62
CA SER A 371 -30.37 22.86 9.13
C SER A 371 -29.63 21.78 8.34
N GLN A 372 -28.70 22.18 7.46
CA GLN A 372 -27.94 21.24 6.62
C GLN A 372 -26.96 20.42 7.46
N SER A 373 -26.25 21.03 8.42
CA SER A 373 -25.33 20.33 9.31
C SER A 373 -26.03 19.26 10.15
N ILE A 374 -27.28 19.50 10.57
CA ILE A 374 -28.08 18.50 11.29
C ILE A 374 -28.46 17.33 10.37
N ASP A 375 -28.84 17.60 9.12
CA ASP A 375 -29.20 16.57 8.16
C ASP A 375 -27.98 15.70 7.80
N ASP A 376 -26.82 16.32 7.60
CA ASP A 376 -25.55 15.64 7.32
C ASP A 376 -25.06 14.82 8.52
N TYR A 377 -25.13 15.38 9.72
CA TYR A 377 -24.84 14.68 10.97
C TYR A 377 -25.73 13.43 11.14
N MET A 378 -27.04 13.58 10.96
CA MET A 378 -27.96 12.45 11.12
C MET A 378 -27.81 11.41 10.01
N LYS A 379 -27.38 11.82 8.80
CA LYS A 379 -27.01 10.90 7.73
C LYS A 379 -25.77 10.10 8.15
N PHE A 380 -24.68 10.77 8.54
CA PHE A 380 -23.44 10.14 9.01
C PHE A 380 -23.70 9.13 10.14
N ILE A 381 -24.45 9.51 11.18
CA ILE A 381 -24.78 8.61 12.29
C ILE A 381 -25.49 7.34 11.76
N LYS A 382 -26.45 7.48 10.85
CA LYS A 382 -27.22 6.33 10.33
C LYS A 382 -26.46 5.48 9.32
N THR A 383 -25.61 6.06 8.49
CA THR A 383 -24.99 5.39 7.35
C THR A 383 -23.57 4.93 7.61
N GLU A 384 -22.79 5.72 8.35
CA GLU A 384 -21.35 5.51 8.53
C GLU A 384 -21.04 5.02 9.94
N SER A 385 -21.32 5.83 10.97
CA SER A 385 -21.06 5.44 12.36
C SER A 385 -21.84 4.18 12.76
N TRP A 386 -23.10 4.06 12.33
CA TRP A 386 -23.89 2.86 12.57
C TRP A 386 -23.91 1.89 11.37
N GLY A 387 -22.97 2.00 10.42
CA GLY A 387 -22.97 1.23 9.16
C GLY A 387 -23.27 -0.27 9.33
N ASP A 388 -22.66 -0.90 10.34
CA ASP A 388 -22.79 -2.33 10.64
C ASP A 388 -24.11 -2.75 11.30
N ILE A 389 -24.98 -1.79 11.65
CA ILE A 389 -26.27 -2.05 12.28
C ILE A 389 -27.35 -2.16 11.18
N PRO A 390 -28.16 -3.24 11.15
CA PRO A 390 -29.25 -3.35 10.20
C PRO A 390 -30.25 -2.19 10.28
N ALA A 391 -30.76 -1.71 9.14
CA ALA A 391 -31.64 -0.54 9.08
C ALA A 391 -32.88 -0.62 9.99
N HIS A 392 -33.46 -1.82 10.18
CA HIS A 392 -34.60 -2.04 11.06
C HIS A 392 -34.29 -1.86 12.55
N HIS A 393 -33.01 -1.86 12.95
CA HIS A 393 -32.52 -1.57 14.29
C HIS A 393 -32.09 -0.10 14.48
N LYS A 394 -32.13 0.72 13.43
CA LYS A 394 -31.81 2.17 13.45
C LYS A 394 -33.09 3.01 13.56
N LYS A 395 -34.03 2.62 14.43
CA LYS A 395 -35.33 3.32 14.55
C LYS A 395 -35.14 4.66 15.26
N VAL A 396 -35.00 5.71 14.46
CA VAL A 396 -34.99 7.10 14.89
C VAL A 396 -35.90 7.91 13.97
N SER A 397 -36.78 8.69 14.56
CA SER A 397 -37.74 9.53 13.84
C SER A 397 -37.55 10.97 14.24
N GLU A 398 -37.39 11.85 13.24
CA GLU A 398 -37.55 13.29 13.46
C GLU A 398 -39.02 13.55 13.80
N ARG A 399 -39.27 14.21 14.94
CA ARG A 399 -40.62 14.51 15.43
C ARG A 399 -40.96 15.98 15.29
N HIS A 400 -39.98 16.85 15.49
CA HIS A 400 -40.20 18.28 15.45
C HIS A 400 -38.95 19.00 14.97
N ARG A 401 -39.14 19.99 14.09
CA ARG A 401 -38.12 20.92 13.61
C ARG A 401 -38.67 22.32 13.69
N GLU A 402 -37.94 23.20 14.37
CA GLU A 402 -38.30 24.60 14.54
C GLU A 402 -37.13 25.52 14.22
N LYS A 403 -37.42 26.72 13.70
CA LYS A 403 -36.40 27.77 13.56
C LYS A 403 -36.16 28.41 14.92
N CYS A 404 -34.91 28.69 15.24
CA CYS A 404 -34.56 29.35 16.49
C CYS A 404 -33.59 30.51 16.24
N ASP A 405 -33.76 31.60 16.99
CA ASP A 405 -32.89 32.77 16.87
C ASP A 405 -31.58 32.59 17.66
N LYS A 406 -31.58 31.70 18.65
CA LYS A 406 -30.42 31.40 19.50
C LYS A 406 -30.42 29.94 19.96
N ARG A 407 -29.21 29.41 20.17
CA ARG A 407 -28.97 28.12 20.80
C ARG A 407 -29.28 28.21 22.30
N VAL A 408 -29.91 27.19 22.84
CA VAL A 408 -30.18 27.03 24.29
C VAL A 408 -29.06 26.22 24.95
N PHE A 409 -28.47 25.27 24.22
CA PHE A 409 -27.40 24.40 24.72
C PHE A 409 -26.05 24.90 24.21
N LYS A 410 -25.08 24.97 25.14
CA LYS A 410 -23.70 25.40 24.83
C LYS A 410 -22.87 24.30 24.16
N ASP A 411 -23.09 23.06 24.59
CA ASP A 411 -22.34 21.88 24.17
C ASP A 411 -23.31 20.73 23.83
N MET A 412 -22.79 19.63 23.31
CA MET A 412 -23.53 18.37 23.18
C MET A 412 -23.27 17.49 24.40
N THR A 413 -24.31 17.08 25.14
CA THR A 413 -24.15 16.31 26.39
C THR A 413 -25.14 15.17 26.55
N GLU A 414 -24.75 14.08 27.21
CA GLU A 414 -25.69 13.06 27.67
C GLU A 414 -26.25 13.48 29.04
N ILE A 415 -27.57 13.62 29.15
CA ILE A 415 -28.25 14.09 30.38
C ILE A 415 -28.94 12.97 31.16
N THR A 416 -28.77 11.72 30.74
CA THR A 416 -29.51 10.57 31.25
C THR A 416 -29.31 10.28 32.74
N ASP A 417 -28.17 10.72 33.31
CA ASP A 417 -27.86 10.57 34.73
C ASP A 417 -28.07 11.88 35.53
N VAL A 418 -28.40 12.97 34.84
CA VAL A 418 -28.63 14.32 35.42
C VAL A 418 -30.12 14.60 35.62
N VAL A 419 -30.99 13.98 34.80
CA VAL A 419 -32.43 14.26 34.77
C VAL A 419 -33.26 13.04 35.21
N GLY A 420 -33.87 13.14 36.40
CA GLY A 420 -34.76 12.14 37.00
C GLY A 420 -34.06 11.13 37.94
N GLU A 421 -34.81 10.57 38.91
CA GLU A 421 -34.29 9.52 39.81
C GLU A 421 -34.57 8.11 39.24
N ARG A 422 -33.54 7.28 39.02
CA ARG A 422 -33.71 5.85 38.71
C ARG A 422 -33.92 5.03 39.99
N ARG A 423 -35.13 4.97 40.56
CA ARG A 423 -35.44 4.08 41.70
C ARG A 423 -36.21 2.82 41.28
N GLY A 424 -35.71 1.64 41.68
CA GLY A 424 -36.44 0.36 41.71
C GLY A 424 -36.30 -0.55 40.48
N GLN A 425 -36.97 -1.72 40.52
CA GLN A 425 -36.97 -2.82 39.52
C GLN A 425 -37.33 -2.43 38.06
N ARG A 426 -37.53 -1.13 37.77
CA ARG A 426 -37.85 -0.55 36.45
C ARG A 426 -36.82 0.51 36.02
N ALA A 427 -35.54 0.30 36.33
CA ALA A 427 -34.42 1.23 36.03
C ALA A 427 -34.22 1.60 34.53
N ASN A 428 -34.93 0.94 33.60
CA ASN A 428 -34.81 1.16 32.15
C ASN A 428 -35.93 2.02 31.53
N ARG A 429 -36.83 2.61 32.34
CA ARG A 429 -37.86 3.54 31.86
C ARG A 429 -37.47 4.98 32.23
N GLY A 430 -37.40 5.86 31.24
CA GLY A 430 -37.08 7.26 31.44
C GLY A 430 -38.20 8.02 32.16
N ASP A 431 -37.84 8.98 33.02
CA ASP A 431 -38.77 9.87 33.69
C ASP A 431 -39.11 11.06 32.79
N MET A 432 -40.11 10.89 31.94
CA MET A 432 -40.51 11.90 30.97
C MET A 432 -41.02 13.18 31.64
N LYS A 433 -41.55 13.10 32.86
CA LYS A 433 -42.02 14.28 33.60
C LYS A 433 -40.83 15.10 34.10
N ALA A 434 -39.78 14.45 34.59
CA ALA A 434 -38.54 15.14 34.95
C ALA A 434 -37.87 15.82 33.75
N ILE A 435 -37.93 15.21 32.55
CA ILE A 435 -37.45 15.86 31.31
C ILE A 435 -38.30 17.08 30.95
N GLU A 436 -39.62 16.98 31.07
CA GLU A 436 -40.53 18.09 30.79
C GLU A 436 -40.22 19.29 31.70
N GLU A 437 -40.11 19.07 33.01
CA GLU A 437 -39.76 20.11 33.98
C GLU A 437 -38.38 20.73 33.66
N TRP A 438 -37.38 19.89 33.35
CA TRP A 438 -36.03 20.33 32.98
C TRP A 438 -36.00 21.18 31.69
N LEU A 439 -36.89 20.90 30.73
CA LEU A 439 -37.04 21.68 29.50
C LEU A 439 -37.84 22.97 29.71
N VAL A 440 -38.84 22.98 30.58
CA VAL A 440 -39.61 24.18 30.96
C VAL A 440 -38.69 25.23 31.58
N GLU A 441 -37.77 24.82 32.48
CA GLU A 441 -36.75 25.71 33.07
C GLU A 441 -35.85 26.39 32.01
N ARG A 442 -35.72 25.77 30.84
CA ARG A 442 -34.90 26.25 29.72
C ARG A 442 -35.71 26.92 28.60
N GLY A 443 -37.02 27.12 28.83
CA GLY A 443 -37.93 27.76 27.87
C GLY A 443 -38.32 26.89 26.69
N LEU A 444 -38.22 25.55 26.81
CA LEU A 444 -38.49 24.58 25.73
C LEU A 444 -39.70 23.66 26.01
N GLY A 445 -40.54 24.00 27.00
CA GLY A 445 -41.70 23.17 27.40
C GLY A 445 -42.69 22.90 26.26
N ASP A 446 -42.98 23.89 25.42
CA ASP A 446 -43.93 23.77 24.31
C ASP A 446 -43.44 22.83 23.20
N ALA A 447 -42.12 22.69 23.02
CA ALA A 447 -41.53 21.80 22.03
C ALA A 447 -41.65 20.33 22.46
N PHE A 448 -41.51 20.05 23.76
CA PHE A 448 -41.61 18.69 24.30
C PHE A 448 -42.97 18.03 24.03
N THR A 449 -44.04 18.82 24.19
CA THR A 449 -45.42 18.38 23.95
C THR A 449 -45.66 17.96 22.49
N LYS A 450 -44.98 18.61 21.54
CA LYS A 450 -45.07 18.30 20.09
C LYS A 450 -44.25 17.08 19.67
N VAL A 451 -43.32 16.62 20.51
CA VAL A 451 -42.41 15.52 20.20
C VAL A 451 -42.95 14.16 20.63
N LEU A 452 -43.82 14.16 21.66
CA LEU A 452 -44.40 12.93 22.23
C LEU A 452 -45.84 12.64 21.82
N MET A 453 -46.53 13.60 21.19
CA MET A 453 -47.75 13.36 20.41
C MET A 453 -47.39 12.84 19.02
#